data_AF-A0A7H4PRA2-F1
#
_entry.id   AF-A0A7H4PRA2-F1
#
_cell.length_a   1.000
_cell.length_b   1.000
_cell.length_c   1.000
_cell.angle_alpha   90.00
_cell.angle_beta   90.00
_cell.angle_gamma   90.00
#
_symmetry.space_group_name_H-M   'P 1'
#
loop_
_entity.id
_entity.type
_entity.pdbx_description
1 polymer ?
#
loop_
_entity_poly.entity_id
_entity_poly.type
_entity_poly.pdbx_seq_one_letter_code
_entity_poly.pdbx_strand_id
1 'polypeptide(L)'
;MLRFIFATIAYDPDPDLTPLAVRRLCQALFGRTGSQWLIVEIFGVKGRQHRSDDSTPEAVEKMATRYRHAAGLHWAATLAEIERVKRDYQTQVKASRKG
;
A
#
# COMPACT_ATOMS: atom_id res chain seq x y z
N MET A 1 2.87 -1.52 0.65
CA MET A 1 1.71 -0.80 0.09
C MET A 1 0.80 -0.27 1.19
N LEU A 2 -0.10 -1.06 1.79
CA LEU A 2 -1.04 -0.55 2.82
C LEU A 2 -0.34 0.07 4.03
N ARG A 3 0.76 -0.55 4.49
CA ARG A 3 1.62 0.03 5.53
C ARG A 3 2.17 1.41 5.17
N PHE A 4 2.50 1.66 3.90
CA PHE A 4 2.96 2.97 3.45
C PHE A 4 1.82 3.99 3.49
N ILE A 5 0.64 3.64 2.96
CA ILE A 5 -0.54 4.52 3.04
C ILE A 5 -0.83 4.91 4.49
N PHE A 6 -0.88 3.91 5.38
CA PHE A 6 -1.14 4.12 6.80
C PHE A 6 -0.05 4.95 7.50
N ALA A 7 1.23 4.63 7.27
CA ALA A 7 2.33 5.28 7.99
C ALA A 7 2.68 6.68 7.45
N THR A 8 2.34 6.98 6.20
CA THR A 8 2.83 8.19 5.52
C THR A 8 1.71 9.14 5.09
N ILE A 9 0.53 8.61 4.74
CA ILE A 9 -0.56 9.42 4.15
C ILE A 9 -1.72 9.59 5.15
N ALA A 10 -1.99 8.61 6.01
CA ALA A 10 -3.13 8.67 6.94
C ALA A 10 -3.03 9.73 8.04
N TYR A 11 -1.86 10.35 8.21
CA TYR A 11 -1.65 11.46 9.15
C TYR A 11 -1.73 12.83 8.47
N ASP A 12 -1.85 12.87 7.13
CA ASP A 12 -2.10 14.10 6.38
C ASP A 12 -3.55 14.54 6.65
N PRO A 13 -3.80 15.79 7.08
CA PRO A 13 -5.16 16.27 7.34
C PRO A 13 -6.05 16.35 6.08
N ASP A 14 -5.47 16.27 4.88
CA ASP A 14 -6.16 16.57 3.62
C ASP A 14 -7.07 15.44 3.06
N PRO A 15 -6.67 14.15 2.98
CA PRO A 15 -7.50 13.17 2.25
C PRO A 15 -8.44 12.37 3.16
N ASP A 16 -9.71 12.31 2.79
CA ASP A 16 -10.66 11.34 3.29
C ASP A 16 -10.35 9.93 2.72
N LEU A 17 -9.49 9.19 3.43
CA LEU A 17 -9.02 7.86 3.06
C LEU A 17 -10.10 6.77 3.20
N THR A 18 -11.13 6.84 2.37
CA THR A 18 -12.10 5.75 2.22
C THR A 18 -11.44 4.50 1.64
N PRO A 19 -12.03 3.30 1.87
CA PRO A 19 -11.55 2.06 1.24
C PRO A 19 -11.36 2.16 -0.28
N LEU A 20 -12.24 2.88 -0.96
CA LEU A 20 -12.13 3.10 -2.41
C LEU A 20 -10.98 4.03 -2.78
N ALA A 21 -10.81 5.14 -2.05
CA ALA A 21 -9.68 6.07 -2.27
C ALA A 21 -8.34 5.35 -2.04
N VAL A 22 -8.22 4.59 -0.95
CA VAL A 22 -7.02 3.79 -0.65
C VAL A 22 -6.73 2.76 -1.73
N ARG A 23 -7.75 2.05 -2.22
CA ARG A 23 -7.61 1.08 -3.30
C ARG A 23 -7.09 1.73 -4.59
N ARG A 24 -7.67 2.88 -4.98
CA ARG A 24 -7.26 3.63 -6.17
C ARG A 24 -5.85 4.19 -6.01
N LEU A 25 -5.52 4.70 -4.84
CA LEU A 25 -4.20 5.23 -4.52
C LEU A 25 -3.13 4.12 -4.53
N CYS A 26 -3.43 2.94 -4.01
CA CYS A 26 -2.53 1.79 -4.13
C CYS A 26 -2.27 1.44 -5.60
N GLN A 27 -3.31 1.44 -6.43
CA GLN A 27 -3.16 1.22 -7.87
C GLN A 27 -2.28 2.28 -8.54
N ALA A 28 -2.48 3.57 -8.21
CA ALA A 28 -1.73 4.67 -8.77
C ALA A 28 -0.24 4.68 -8.34
N LEU A 29 0.05 4.35 -7.07
CA LEU A 29 1.40 4.39 -6.51
C LEU A 29 2.22 3.12 -6.77
N PHE A 30 1.57 1.96 -6.77
CA PHE A 30 2.26 0.66 -6.77
C PHE A 30 1.83 -0.28 -7.90
N GLY A 31 0.89 0.13 -8.76
CA GLY A 31 0.33 -0.71 -9.83
C GLY A 31 -0.47 -1.91 -9.30
N ARG A 32 -0.87 -1.89 -8.02
CA ARG A 32 -1.61 -2.98 -7.38
C ARG A 32 -2.64 -2.44 -6.40
N THR A 33 -3.79 -3.10 -6.29
CA THR A 33 -4.89 -2.64 -5.43
C THR A 33 -4.79 -3.07 -3.96
N GLY A 34 -4.04 -4.13 -3.64
CA GLY A 34 -4.05 -4.74 -2.29
C GLY A 34 -5.29 -5.59 -2.00
N SER A 35 -5.38 -6.15 -0.78
CA SER A 35 -6.50 -6.97 -0.33
C SER A 35 -7.69 -6.10 0.08
N GLN A 36 -8.86 -6.35 -0.50
CA GLN A 36 -10.09 -5.63 -0.16
C GLN A 36 -10.45 -5.78 1.32
N TRP A 37 -10.27 -6.98 1.88
CA TRP A 37 -10.59 -7.25 3.28
C TRP A 37 -9.74 -6.40 4.23
N LEU A 38 -8.41 -6.38 4.02
CA LEU A 38 -7.50 -5.54 4.82
C LEU A 38 -7.77 -4.05 4.65
N ILE A 39 -8.12 -3.61 3.44
CA ILE A 39 -8.43 -2.19 3.19
C ILE A 39 -9.68 -1.77 3.96
N VAL A 40 -10.74 -2.58 3.96
CA VAL A 40 -11.95 -2.28 4.72
C VAL A 40 -11.71 -2.37 6.21
N GLU A 41 -10.91 -3.33 6.66
CA GLU A 41 -10.56 -3.48 8.08
C GLU A 41 -9.81 -2.27 8.63
N ILE A 42 -8.84 -1.73 7.88
CA ILE A 42 -7.99 -0.62 8.34
C ILE A 42 -8.63 0.75 8.12
N PHE A 43 -9.32 0.94 6.98
CA PHE A 43 -9.80 2.26 6.53
C PHE A 43 -11.33 2.37 6.47
N GLY A 44 -12.06 1.32 6.81
CA GLY A 44 -13.51 1.32 6.85
C GLY A 44 -14.06 2.07 8.06
N VAL A 45 -15.15 2.82 7.86
CA VAL A 45 -15.90 3.47 8.94
C VAL A 45 -17.33 2.94 8.91
N LYS A 46 -17.77 2.33 10.01
CA LYS A 46 -19.13 1.78 10.12
C LYS A 46 -20.17 2.91 10.07
N GLY A 47 -21.23 2.72 9.29
CA GLY A 47 -22.31 3.70 9.17
C GLY A 47 -21.99 4.91 8.29
N ARG A 48 -20.87 4.88 7.55
CA ARG A 48 -20.51 5.93 6.60
C ARG A 48 -21.55 6.01 5.47
N GLN A 49 -22.23 7.14 5.37
CA GLN A 49 -23.18 7.44 4.29
C GLN A 49 -22.63 8.46 3.28
N HIS A 50 -21.71 9.33 3.70
CA HIS A 50 -21.11 10.34 2.83
C HIS A 50 -20.09 9.73 1.85
N ARG A 51 -20.10 10.26 0.62
CA ARG A 51 -19.18 9.86 -0.46
C ARG A 51 -17.99 10.82 -0.50
N SER A 52 -16.78 10.28 -0.37
CA SER A 52 -15.53 11.03 -0.46
C SER A 52 -15.27 11.57 -1.86
N ASP A 53 -14.98 12.87 -1.95
CA ASP A 53 -14.51 13.54 -3.17
C ASP A 53 -13.06 13.17 -3.54
N ASP A 54 -12.28 12.72 -2.55
CA ASP A 54 -10.89 12.27 -2.72
C ASP A 54 -10.78 10.91 -3.41
N SER A 55 -11.91 10.25 -3.64
CA SER A 55 -11.93 9.02 -4.42
C SER A 55 -11.88 9.27 -5.92
N THR A 56 -12.14 10.48 -6.42
CA THR A 56 -12.14 10.78 -7.87
C THR A 56 -10.78 10.52 -8.53
N PRO A 57 -10.71 10.15 -9.82
CA PRO A 57 -9.45 9.91 -10.49
C PRO A 57 -8.47 11.09 -10.40
N GLU A 58 -8.98 12.31 -10.53
CA GLU A 58 -8.18 13.53 -10.46
C GLU A 58 -7.62 13.77 -9.05
N ALA A 59 -8.45 13.65 -8.00
CA ALA A 59 -7.98 13.80 -6.62
C ALA A 59 -6.96 12.72 -6.24
N VAL A 60 -7.21 11.47 -6.65
CA VAL A 60 -6.26 10.36 -6.45
C VAL A 60 -4.94 10.63 -7.15
N GLU A 61 -4.95 11.11 -8.40
CA GLU A 61 -3.73 11.39 -9.16
C GLU A 61 -2.93 12.56 -8.58
N LYS A 62 -3.63 13.62 -8.15
CA LYS A 62 -3.03 14.74 -7.42
C LYS A 62 -2.33 14.28 -6.15
N MET A 63 -2.98 13.43 -5.37
CA MET A 63 -2.39 12.82 -4.17
C MET A 63 -1.23 11.88 -4.52
N ALA A 64 -1.40 11.01 -5.52
CA ALA A 64 -0.37 10.07 -5.95
C ALA A 64 0.90 10.80 -6.39
N THR A 65 0.76 11.93 -7.09
CA THR A 65 1.90 12.76 -7.51
C THR A 65 2.74 13.25 -6.33
N ARG A 66 2.10 13.67 -5.22
CA ARG A 66 2.81 14.11 -4.00
C ARG A 66 3.67 12.99 -3.39
N TYR A 67 3.16 11.77 -3.39
CA TYR A 67 3.77 10.64 -2.69
C TYR A 67 4.56 9.67 -3.60
N ARG A 68 4.56 9.89 -4.92
CA ARG A 68 5.13 8.97 -5.92
C ARG A 68 6.59 8.61 -5.64
N HIS A 69 7.42 9.62 -5.33
CA HIS A 69 8.83 9.39 -5.05
C HIS A 69 9.04 8.54 -3.78
N ALA A 70 8.39 8.92 -2.68
CA ALA A 70 8.46 8.18 -1.41
C ALA A 70 7.90 6.75 -1.53
N ALA A 71 6.81 6.58 -2.28
CA ALA A 71 6.24 5.27 -2.59
C ALA A 71 7.22 4.40 -3.39
N GLY A 72 7.90 4.99 -4.38
CA GLY A 72 8.94 4.32 -5.16
C GLY A 72 10.08 3.79 -4.28
N LEU A 73 10.62 4.64 -3.39
CA LEU A 73 11.66 4.24 -2.45
C LEU A 73 11.20 3.13 -1.50
N HIS A 74 10.01 3.27 -0.91
CA HIS A 74 9.42 2.24 -0.05
C HIS A 74 9.23 0.91 -0.78
N TRP A 75 8.79 0.96 -2.03
CA TRP A 75 8.55 -0.22 -2.84
C TRP A 75 9.85 -0.93 -3.23
N ALA A 76 10.88 -0.17 -3.63
CA ALA A 76 12.20 -0.71 -3.93
C ALA A 76 12.82 -1.41 -2.71
N ALA A 77 12.75 -0.78 -1.53
CA ALA A 77 13.22 -1.39 -0.29
C ALA A 77 12.45 -2.69 0.06
N THR A 78 11.13 -2.68 -0.13
CA THR A 78 10.28 -3.87 0.08
C THR A 78 10.69 -5.03 -0.85
N LEU A 79 10.97 -4.74 -2.12
CA LEU A 79 11.41 -5.77 -3.07
C LEU A 79 12.77 -6.34 -2.71
N ALA A 80 13.74 -5.49 -2.35
CA ALA A 80 15.07 -5.93 -1.91
C ALA A 80 14.99 -6.82 -0.65
N GLU A 81 14.10 -6.47 0.29
CA GLU A 81 13.82 -7.29 1.47
C GLU A 81 13.27 -8.67 1.10
N ILE A 82 12.26 -8.72 0.23
CA ILE A 82 11.68 -9.97 -0.26
C ILE A 82 12.74 -10.85 -0.92
N GLU A 83 13.61 -10.26 -1.75
CA GLU A 83 14.70 -10.98 -2.41
C GLU A 83 15.74 -11.51 -1.42
N ARG A 84 16.05 -10.76 -0.36
CA ARG A 84 16.94 -11.23 0.70
C ARG A 84 16.33 -12.43 1.42
N VAL A 85 15.09 -12.31 1.91
CA VAL A 85 14.39 -13.39 2.63
C VAL A 85 14.26 -14.64 1.77
N LYS A 86 13.96 -14.50 0.47
CA LYS A 86 13.89 -15.63 -0.47
C LYS A 86 15.24 -16.35 -0.59
N ARG A 87 16.35 -15.63 -0.68
CA ARG A 87 17.70 -16.22 -0.76
C ARG A 87 18.06 -16.95 0.52
N ASP A 88 17.74 -16.37 1.66
CA ASP A 88 18.00 -16.98 2.97
C ASP A 88 17.20 -18.28 3.13
N TYR A 89 15.91 -18.26 2.79
CA TYR A 89 15.06 -19.44 2.80
C TYR A 89 15.58 -20.54 1.87
N GLN A 90 15.96 -20.21 0.64
CA GLN A 90 16.52 -21.18 -0.31
C GLN A 90 17.82 -21.80 0.20
N THR A 91 18.66 -21.01 0.87
CA THR A 91 19.92 -21.48 1.45
C THR A 91 19.66 -22.48 2.58
N GLN A 92 18.72 -22.15 3.47
CA GLN A 92 18.30 -23.05 4.55
C GLN A 92 17.72 -24.36 4.01
N VAL A 93 16.81 -24.29 3.05
CA VAL A 93 16.21 -25.49 2.41
C VAL A 93 17.28 -26.37 1.75
N LYS A 94 18.29 -25.78 1.09
CA LYS A 94 19.40 -26.55 0.49
C LYS A 94 20.28 -27.22 1.54
N ALA A 95 20.55 -26.55 2.66
CA ALA A 95 21.31 -27.11 3.76
C ALA A 95 20.59 -28.31 4.39
N SER A 96 19.27 -28.21 4.63
CA SER A 96 18.45 -29.29 5.18
C SER A 96 18.28 -30.50 4.26
N ARG A 97 18.61 -30.40 2.98
CA ARG A 97 18.60 -31.54 2.02
C ARG A 97 19.94 -32.27 1.91
N LYS A 98 21.01 -31.71 2.49
CA LYS A 98 22.37 -32.26 2.43
C LYS A 98 22.82 -32.92 3.74
N GLY A 99 22.05 -32.77 4.81
CA GLY A 99 22.21 -33.52 6.07
C GLY A 99 21.16 -34.61 6.16
#